data_AF-A0A5K1K5P7-F1
#
_entry.id   AF-A0A5K1K5P7-F1
#
_cell.length_a   1.000
_cell.length_b   1.000
_cell.length_c   1.000
_cell.angle_alpha   90.00
_cell.angle_beta   90.00
_cell.angle_gamma   90.00
#
_symmetry.space_group_name_H-M   'P 1'
#
loop_
_entity.id
_entity.type
_entity.pdbx_description
1 polymer ?
#
loop_
_entity_poly.entity_id
_entity_poly.type
_entity_poly.pdbx_seq_one_letter_code
_entity_poly.pdbx_strand_id
1 'polypeptide(L)'
;MQAGPMNMTITFLSPVEPDDWVKQSIPFSYLSVEAQSLDGKSYPVQLYSDITAEWESGDRTSSVVQWSNANTGSSIYHEVLLQNPRQNVEIANQAQDGTTYYAMSTSQPGISWQIDLAATARDGFQTNGKLTNTEWTSFAPIQPNFSVFAFAVDLGTIQSTASPVTWSVGYVRNTSITYTIPGGAVQQRKPYYMTQYNSVEDVIDAFTGDYAAAYNCAVALDQKIMNDATKISSQYSDIVSLATRQAMGTFDITAGTDSNGNFIASDVKVFMKNLGTDQRINPVEHIYAAFPMFLYLNASIGGALLQPLLETQANLTGRSFAASDIGNLYPVAPGSDADPTKGVEQSGNMLVMELAYARISGDGTLLSQYYNTTKRWADYLVSTALNSTNQSNMDGDTTNLANTALKGIIGVKAMSEIALALGQDSDAVQYG
;
A
#
# COMPACT_ATOMS: atom_id res chain seq x y z
N MET A 1 4.14 24.32 14.33
CA MET A 1 3.91 25.61 13.61
C MET A 1 3.38 26.61 14.62
N GLN A 2 3.63 27.92 14.47
CA GLN A 2 3.01 28.93 15.34
C GLN A 2 2.00 29.76 14.54
N ALA A 3 0.82 29.99 15.12
CA ALA A 3 -0.23 30.84 14.58
C ALA A 3 -0.56 31.92 15.61
N GLY A 4 0.11 33.07 15.51
CA GLY A 4 0.06 34.11 16.54
C GLY A 4 0.50 33.56 17.91
N PRO A 5 -0.32 33.70 18.97
CA PRO A 5 0.00 33.21 20.31
C PRO A 5 -0.28 31.71 20.51
N MET A 6 -0.71 30.99 19.46
CA MET A 6 -1.00 29.55 19.53
C MET A 6 0.14 28.75 18.90
N ASN A 7 0.61 27.73 19.61
CA ASN A 7 1.38 26.65 19.03
C ASN A 7 0.44 25.62 18.41
N MET A 8 0.74 25.21 17.19
CA MET A 8 -0.02 24.25 16.39
C MET A 8 0.84 23.02 16.12
N THR A 9 0.39 21.86 16.60
CA THR A 9 0.98 20.56 16.26
C THR A 9 0.16 19.96 15.13
N ILE A 10 0.83 19.63 14.02
CA ILE A 10 0.20 19.04 12.84
C ILE A 10 0.81 17.66 12.65
N THR A 11 -0.03 16.63 12.63
CA THR A 11 0.39 15.24 12.48
C THR A 11 -0.23 14.65 11.22
N PHE A 12 0.61 14.04 10.39
CA PHE A 12 0.19 13.26 9.23
C PHE A 12 0.34 11.79 9.56
N LEU A 13 -0.78 11.07 9.58
CA LEU A 13 -0.83 9.67 9.99
C LEU A 13 -1.43 8.81 8.87
N SER A 14 -0.60 7.96 8.28
CA SER A 14 -1.03 6.84 7.43
C SER A 14 -0.81 5.57 8.25
N PRO A 15 -1.87 4.97 8.82
CA PRO A 15 -1.72 3.83 9.72
C PRO A 15 -1.01 2.65 9.05
N VAL A 16 -0.13 1.99 9.79
CA VAL A 16 0.50 0.72 9.41
C VAL A 16 0.04 -0.32 10.42
N GLU A 17 -0.79 -1.26 9.98
CA GLU A 17 -1.58 -2.19 10.80
C GLU A 17 -1.30 -3.64 10.37
N PRO A 18 -0.06 -4.13 10.49
CA PRO A 18 0.38 -5.37 9.85
C PRO A 18 -0.38 -6.62 10.36
N ASP A 19 -0.99 -6.55 11.54
CA ASP A 19 -1.75 -7.64 12.16
C ASP A 19 -3.25 -7.57 11.87
N ASP A 20 -3.75 -6.44 11.36
CA ASP A 20 -5.15 -6.23 10.98
C ASP A 20 -5.24 -5.96 9.48
N TRP A 21 -5.40 -7.04 8.72
CA TRP A 21 -5.48 -7.00 7.26
C TRP A 21 -6.61 -6.13 6.73
N VAL A 22 -7.72 -6.01 7.47
CA VAL A 22 -8.84 -5.15 7.10
C VAL A 22 -8.36 -3.71 7.20
N LYS A 23 -7.86 -3.28 8.37
CA LYS A 23 -7.37 -1.91 8.57
C LYS A 23 -6.21 -1.55 7.65
N GLN A 24 -5.23 -2.43 7.48
CA GLN A 24 -4.07 -2.19 6.60
C GLN A 24 -4.47 -1.96 5.14
N SER A 25 -5.60 -2.53 4.71
CA SER A 25 -6.08 -2.38 3.34
C SER A 25 -6.97 -1.15 3.11
N ILE A 26 -7.34 -0.40 4.17
CA ILE A 26 -8.14 0.83 4.04
C ILE A 26 -7.25 1.95 3.46
N PRO A 27 -7.59 2.53 2.29
CA PRO A 27 -6.72 3.46 1.58
C PRO A 27 -6.93 4.91 2.05
N PHE A 28 -6.89 5.14 3.36
CA PHE A 28 -7.09 6.46 3.97
C PHE A 28 -5.93 6.86 4.87
N SER A 29 -5.78 8.17 5.07
CA SER A 29 -4.81 8.78 5.97
C SER A 29 -5.43 9.95 6.70
N TYR A 30 -4.92 10.26 7.90
CA TYR A 30 -5.35 11.39 8.70
C TYR A 30 -4.39 12.56 8.60
N LEU A 31 -4.98 13.75 8.62
CA LEU A 31 -4.36 15.00 9.05
C LEU A 31 -5.00 15.38 10.38
N SER A 32 -4.21 15.50 11.44
CA SER A 32 -4.71 15.97 12.74
C SER A 32 -4.00 17.24 13.19
N VAL A 33 -4.77 18.13 13.82
CA VAL A 33 -4.27 19.40 14.33
C VAL A 33 -4.63 19.56 15.80
N GLU A 34 -3.64 19.90 16.60
CA GLU A 34 -3.78 20.28 18.00
C GLU A 34 -3.29 21.71 18.20
N ALA A 35 -3.95 22.47 19.07
CA ALA A 35 -3.60 23.84 19.39
C ALA A 35 -3.34 24.01 20.89
N GLN A 36 -2.32 24.80 21.24
CA GLN A 36 -2.02 25.16 22.62
C GLN A 36 -1.48 26.58 22.71
N SER A 37 -2.03 27.37 23.63
CA SER A 37 -1.59 28.73 23.89
C SER A 37 -0.18 28.76 24.49
N LEU A 38 0.66 29.67 23.97
CA LEU A 38 2.03 29.87 24.42
C LEU A 38 2.15 30.68 25.72
N ASP A 39 1.14 31.51 26.03
CA ASP A 39 1.16 32.42 27.18
C ASP A 39 0.07 32.09 28.23
N GLY A 40 -0.66 31.00 28.03
CA GLY A 40 -1.72 30.52 28.92
C GLY A 40 -3.05 31.27 28.79
N LYS A 41 -3.18 32.25 27.89
CA LYS A 41 -4.45 32.94 27.63
C LYS A 41 -5.28 32.18 26.59
N SER A 42 -6.58 32.48 26.55
CA SER A 42 -7.50 31.91 25.56
C SER A 42 -7.65 32.82 24.34
N TYR A 43 -7.72 32.20 23.16
CA TYR A 43 -7.82 32.90 21.87
C TYR A 43 -8.88 32.27 20.98
N PRO A 44 -9.57 33.06 20.14
CA PRO A 44 -10.43 32.50 19.10
C PRO A 44 -9.59 31.73 18.08
N VAL A 45 -9.96 30.49 17.79
CA VAL A 45 -9.24 29.63 16.83
C VAL A 45 -10.21 29.02 15.83
N GLN A 46 -9.93 29.21 14.55
CA GLN A 46 -10.56 28.52 13.45
C GLN A 46 -9.50 27.77 12.65
N LEU A 47 -9.83 26.56 12.20
CA LEU A 47 -8.97 25.73 11.37
C LEU A 47 -9.61 25.54 10.00
N TYR A 48 -8.80 25.50 8.96
CA TYR A 48 -9.23 25.26 7.58
C TYR A 48 -8.26 24.28 6.92
N SER A 49 -8.80 23.33 6.18
CA SER A 49 -8.04 22.43 5.33
C SER A 49 -8.85 22.07 4.09
N ASP A 50 -8.17 21.97 2.96
CA ASP A 50 -8.76 21.60 1.68
C ASP A 50 -7.86 20.61 0.94
N ILE A 51 -8.49 19.83 0.06
CA ILE A 51 -7.81 19.15 -1.04
C ILE A 51 -8.27 19.76 -2.37
N THR A 52 -7.46 19.58 -3.42
CA THR A 52 -7.81 20.01 -4.77
C THR A 52 -8.26 18.83 -5.63
N ALA A 53 -8.86 19.10 -6.79
CA ALA A 53 -9.14 18.06 -7.79
C ALA A 53 -7.86 17.36 -8.33
N GLU A 54 -6.66 17.85 -7.99
CA GLU A 54 -5.40 17.21 -8.39
C GLU A 54 -5.11 15.89 -7.63
N TRP A 55 -5.91 15.56 -6.63
CA TRP A 55 -5.83 14.24 -6.02
C TRP A 55 -6.44 13.14 -6.91
N GLU A 56 -7.27 13.52 -7.89
CA GLU A 56 -8.10 12.57 -8.62
C GLU A 56 -7.43 11.91 -9.83
N SER A 57 -6.66 12.67 -10.65
CA SER A 57 -6.12 12.13 -11.91
C SER A 57 -4.97 12.92 -12.52
N GLY A 58 -3.86 12.27 -12.86
CA GLY A 58 -2.71 12.90 -13.51
C GLY A 58 -2.99 13.61 -14.85
N ASP A 59 -4.14 13.37 -15.49
CA ASP A 59 -4.58 14.11 -16.69
C ASP A 59 -5.33 15.38 -16.32
N ARG A 60 -4.58 16.43 -16.05
CA ARG A 60 -5.14 17.66 -15.46
C ARG A 60 -5.97 18.51 -16.42
N THR A 61 -5.69 18.42 -17.73
CA THR A 61 -6.27 19.32 -18.73
C THR A 61 -7.47 18.73 -19.46
N SER A 62 -7.54 17.41 -19.56
CA SER A 62 -8.53 16.72 -20.41
C SER A 62 -9.58 15.98 -19.60
N SER A 63 -9.23 15.51 -18.40
CA SER A 63 -10.16 14.81 -17.53
C SER A 63 -11.03 15.79 -16.76
N VAL A 64 -12.36 15.65 -16.93
CA VAL A 64 -13.37 16.39 -16.17
C VAL A 64 -13.69 15.60 -14.90
N VAL A 65 -13.62 16.27 -13.76
CA VAL A 65 -14.06 15.72 -12.48
C VAL A 65 -15.49 16.15 -12.20
N GLN A 66 -16.23 15.26 -11.54
CA GLN A 66 -17.48 15.56 -10.88
C GLN A 66 -17.32 15.31 -9.38
N TRP A 67 -18.20 15.89 -8.58
CA TRP A 67 -18.11 15.80 -7.14
C TRP A 67 -19.48 15.88 -6.48
N SER A 68 -19.49 15.55 -5.20
CA SER A 68 -20.65 15.72 -4.32
C SER A 68 -20.21 15.94 -2.86
N ASN A 69 -21.13 16.41 -2.02
CA ASN A 69 -21.02 16.36 -0.56
C ASN A 69 -22.09 15.45 0.03
N ALA A 70 -21.72 14.68 1.07
CA ALA A 70 -22.65 13.82 1.80
C ALA A 70 -22.37 13.79 3.31
N ASN A 71 -23.38 13.39 4.08
CA ASN A 71 -23.33 13.25 5.53
C ASN A 71 -24.11 12.00 5.95
N THR A 72 -23.45 11.09 6.67
CA THR A 72 -24.02 9.80 7.12
C THR A 72 -24.69 9.91 8.51
N GLY A 73 -24.51 11.03 9.20
CA GLY A 73 -24.78 11.21 10.63
C GLY A 73 -23.53 11.00 11.49
N SER A 74 -22.59 10.15 11.07
CA SER A 74 -21.32 9.85 11.77
C SER A 74 -20.11 10.54 11.15
N SER A 75 -20.16 10.76 9.83
CA SER A 75 -19.15 11.48 9.07
C SER A 75 -19.78 12.45 8.07
N ILE A 76 -19.01 13.45 7.69
CA ILE A 76 -19.28 14.33 6.54
C ILE A 76 -18.10 14.23 5.59
N TYR A 77 -18.37 14.09 4.29
CA TYR A 77 -17.33 13.91 3.29
C TYR A 77 -17.66 14.60 1.97
N HIS A 78 -16.59 14.96 1.26
CA HIS A 78 -16.59 15.32 -0.14
C HIS A 78 -16.13 14.11 -0.95
N GLU A 79 -16.82 13.85 -2.05
CA GLU A 79 -16.49 12.81 -3.02
C GLU A 79 -16.10 13.47 -4.33
N VAL A 80 -15.02 13.00 -4.95
CA VAL A 80 -14.51 13.50 -6.24
C VAL A 80 -14.16 12.32 -7.12
N LEU A 81 -14.65 12.30 -8.35
CA LEU A 81 -14.37 11.25 -9.33
C LEU A 81 -14.29 11.79 -10.75
N LEU A 82 -13.59 11.08 -11.62
CA LEU A 82 -13.65 11.35 -13.06
C LEU A 82 -15.06 11.09 -13.61
N GLN A 83 -15.55 11.95 -14.51
CA GLN A 83 -16.78 11.68 -15.28
C GLN A 83 -16.61 10.49 -16.24
N ASN A 84 -15.39 10.26 -16.71
CA ASN A 84 -15.04 9.19 -17.64
C ASN A 84 -13.84 8.39 -17.10
N PRO A 85 -14.03 7.57 -16.05
CA PRO A 85 -12.94 6.79 -15.47
C PRO A 85 -12.48 5.70 -16.44
N ARG A 86 -11.19 5.35 -16.38
CA ARG A 86 -10.57 4.31 -17.21
C ARG A 86 -9.89 3.27 -16.33
N GLN A 87 -10.51 2.10 -16.26
CA GLN A 87 -10.03 0.98 -15.44
C GLN A 87 -8.61 0.57 -15.83
N ASN A 88 -7.77 0.33 -14.82
CA ASN A 88 -6.37 -0.11 -14.96
C ASN A 88 -5.45 0.85 -15.74
N VAL A 89 -5.83 2.11 -15.89
CA VAL A 89 -4.99 3.13 -16.52
C VAL A 89 -4.39 4.03 -15.45
N GLU A 90 -3.11 4.33 -15.58
CA GLU A 90 -2.45 5.39 -14.84
C GLU A 90 -1.97 6.50 -15.78
N ILE A 91 -2.09 7.75 -15.34
CA ILE A 91 -1.43 8.90 -15.96
C ILE A 91 -0.58 9.57 -14.89
N ALA A 92 0.70 9.80 -15.20
CA ALA A 92 1.67 10.38 -14.27
C ALA A 92 1.69 9.65 -12.90
N ASN A 93 1.63 8.31 -12.93
CA ASN A 93 1.56 7.43 -11.75
C ASN A 93 0.31 7.60 -10.87
N GLN A 94 -0.77 8.21 -11.38
CA GLN A 94 -2.06 8.28 -10.71
C GLN A 94 -3.09 7.46 -11.48
N ALA A 95 -3.82 6.60 -10.76
CA ALA A 95 -4.91 5.82 -11.31
C ALA A 95 -5.99 6.72 -11.94
N GLN A 96 -6.76 6.15 -12.86
CA GLN A 96 -7.84 6.84 -13.59
C GLN A 96 -9.21 6.23 -13.28
N ASP A 97 -9.29 5.36 -12.28
CA ASP A 97 -10.45 4.52 -11.95
C ASP A 97 -10.75 4.46 -10.44
N GLY A 98 -10.24 5.42 -9.67
CA GLY A 98 -10.60 5.59 -8.28
C GLY A 98 -11.55 6.75 -8.03
N THR A 99 -11.72 7.05 -6.76
CA THR A 99 -12.54 8.14 -6.25
C THR A 99 -11.85 8.70 -5.02
N THR A 100 -11.62 10.00 -5.02
CA THR A 100 -11.05 10.72 -3.89
C THR A 100 -12.13 11.06 -2.88
N TYR A 101 -11.87 10.76 -1.60
CA TYR A 101 -12.72 11.15 -0.49
C TYR A 101 -11.94 12.03 0.47
N TYR A 102 -12.57 13.13 0.90
CA TYR A 102 -12.07 13.98 1.97
C TYR A 102 -13.14 14.09 3.03
N ALA A 103 -12.83 13.76 4.29
CA ALA A 103 -13.86 13.49 5.29
C ALA A 103 -13.48 13.98 6.70
N MET A 104 -14.49 14.18 7.54
CA MET A 104 -14.36 14.42 8.98
C MET A 104 -15.44 13.66 9.74
N SER A 105 -15.17 13.24 10.98
CA SER A 105 -16.21 12.74 11.87
C SER A 105 -17.12 13.89 12.33
N THR A 106 -18.43 13.65 12.37
CA THR A 106 -19.42 14.62 12.89
C THR A 106 -19.39 14.75 14.41
N SER A 107 -18.63 13.91 15.12
CA SER A 107 -18.38 14.11 16.56
C SER A 107 -17.60 15.39 16.83
N GLN A 108 -16.88 15.92 15.83
CA GLN A 108 -16.25 17.24 15.89
C GLN A 108 -17.33 18.32 15.70
N PRO A 109 -17.61 19.16 16.71
CA PRO A 109 -18.54 20.27 16.55
C PRO A 109 -17.93 21.41 15.72
N GLY A 110 -18.79 22.31 15.24
CA GLY A 110 -18.35 23.55 14.59
C GLY A 110 -17.82 23.37 13.17
N ILE A 111 -18.11 22.25 12.52
CA ILE A 111 -17.75 22.00 11.11
C ILE A 111 -18.57 22.93 10.20
N SER A 112 -17.88 23.58 9.27
CA SER A 112 -18.45 24.16 8.06
C SER A 112 -17.69 23.63 6.85
N TRP A 113 -18.32 23.60 5.68
CA TRP A 113 -17.72 23.05 4.47
C TRP A 113 -18.05 23.88 3.24
N GLN A 114 -17.26 23.73 2.18
CA GLN A 114 -17.54 24.35 0.90
C GLN A 114 -16.82 23.60 -0.23
N ILE A 115 -17.51 23.41 -1.36
CA ILE A 115 -16.89 23.00 -2.61
C ILE A 115 -17.01 24.17 -3.59
N ASP A 116 -15.87 24.75 -3.98
CA ASP A 116 -15.82 25.96 -4.82
C ASP A 116 -14.42 26.11 -5.46
N LEU A 117 -14.19 27.21 -6.15
CA LEU A 117 -12.86 27.64 -6.56
C LEU A 117 -11.99 27.96 -5.33
N ALA A 118 -10.70 27.64 -5.44
CA ALA A 118 -9.71 27.88 -4.40
C ALA A 118 -9.73 29.32 -3.86
N ALA A 119 -9.82 30.30 -4.75
CA ALA A 119 -9.89 31.72 -4.36
C ALA A 119 -11.15 32.00 -3.52
N THR A 120 -12.33 31.56 -3.97
CA THR A 120 -13.59 31.79 -3.27
C THR A 120 -13.59 31.20 -1.86
N ALA A 121 -13.20 29.92 -1.73
CA ALA A 121 -13.24 29.22 -0.45
C ALA A 121 -12.20 29.77 0.53
N ARG A 122 -10.95 29.99 0.07
CA ARG A 122 -9.85 30.46 0.93
C ARG A 122 -10.02 31.91 1.35
N ASP A 123 -10.37 32.81 0.43
CA ASP A 123 -10.62 34.23 0.74
C ASP A 123 -11.86 34.39 1.62
N GLY A 124 -12.89 33.58 1.35
CA GLY A 124 -14.10 33.49 2.16
C GLY A 124 -13.80 33.08 3.60
N PHE A 125 -13.00 32.03 3.80
CA PHE A 125 -12.56 31.60 5.13
C PHE A 125 -11.67 32.66 5.81
N GLN A 126 -10.69 33.23 5.11
CA GLN A 126 -9.81 34.27 5.66
C GLN A 126 -10.60 35.49 6.16
N THR A 127 -11.67 35.86 5.46
CA THR A 127 -12.50 37.01 5.81
C THR A 127 -13.47 36.72 6.95
N ASN A 128 -14.07 35.51 6.96
CA ASN A 128 -15.23 35.22 7.81
C ASN A 128 -14.96 34.21 8.93
N GLY A 129 -13.82 33.50 8.91
CA GLY A 129 -13.50 32.41 9.82
C GLY A 129 -14.36 31.15 9.66
N LYS A 130 -15.21 31.09 8.63
CA LYS A 130 -16.12 29.97 8.37
C LYS A 130 -16.44 29.82 6.89
N LEU A 131 -16.89 28.63 6.51
CA LEU A 131 -17.37 28.31 5.17
C LEU A 131 -18.90 28.42 5.07
N THR A 132 -19.42 28.39 3.85
CA THR A 132 -20.83 28.70 3.55
C THR A 132 -21.78 27.51 3.59
N ASN A 133 -21.27 26.28 3.71
CA ASN A 133 -22.04 25.03 3.59
C ASN A 133 -22.76 24.92 2.24
N THR A 134 -22.01 25.20 1.18
CA THR A 134 -22.51 25.19 -0.19
C THR A 134 -21.59 24.42 -1.12
N GLU A 135 -22.19 23.88 -2.16
CA GLU A 135 -21.50 23.21 -3.25
C GLU A 135 -21.71 23.98 -4.55
N TRP A 136 -20.62 24.29 -5.25
CA TRP A 136 -20.66 24.75 -6.62
C TRP A 136 -20.63 23.55 -7.57
N THR A 137 -21.69 23.33 -8.35
CA THR A 137 -21.84 22.11 -9.19
C THR A 137 -21.37 22.29 -10.64
N SER A 138 -20.47 23.24 -10.90
CA SER A 138 -19.91 23.45 -12.25
C SER A 138 -18.73 22.51 -12.47
N PHE A 139 -19.02 21.23 -12.70
CA PHE A 139 -18.02 20.21 -13.01
C PHE A 139 -17.10 20.66 -14.14
N ALA A 140 -15.80 20.51 -13.94
CA ALA A 140 -14.78 21.12 -14.77
C ALA A 140 -13.52 20.24 -14.86
N PRO A 141 -12.64 20.50 -15.85
CA PRO A 141 -11.29 19.96 -15.83
C PRO A 141 -10.52 20.37 -14.57
N ILE A 142 -9.53 19.57 -14.18
CA ILE A 142 -8.72 19.79 -12.98
C ILE A 142 -7.90 21.10 -13.06
N GLN A 143 -7.49 21.49 -14.27
CA GLN A 143 -6.81 22.75 -14.58
C GLN A 143 -7.50 23.50 -15.73
N PRO A 144 -7.40 24.84 -15.82
CA PRO A 144 -6.51 25.71 -15.05
C PRO A 144 -7.08 26.23 -13.71
N ASN A 145 -8.39 26.07 -13.47
CA ASN A 145 -9.03 26.60 -12.27
C ASN A 145 -9.10 25.51 -11.19
N PHE A 146 -8.43 25.74 -10.06
CA PHE A 146 -8.44 24.79 -8.95
C PHE A 146 -9.78 24.80 -8.23
N SER A 147 -10.53 23.71 -8.37
CA SER A 147 -11.65 23.40 -7.48
C SER A 147 -11.08 22.79 -6.19
N VAL A 148 -11.61 23.24 -5.04
CA VAL A 148 -11.21 22.78 -3.71
C VAL A 148 -12.39 22.18 -2.96
N PHE A 149 -12.07 21.19 -2.14
CA PHE A 149 -13.01 20.43 -1.33
C PHE A 149 -12.63 20.70 0.12
N ALA A 150 -13.28 21.70 0.73
CA ALA A 150 -12.82 22.30 1.96
C ALA A 150 -13.69 21.94 3.16
N PHE A 151 -13.03 21.78 4.31
CA PHE A 151 -13.63 21.76 5.62
C PHE A 151 -12.97 22.81 6.51
N ALA A 152 -13.77 23.44 7.36
CA ALA A 152 -13.31 24.33 8.40
C ALA A 152 -13.97 23.99 9.73
N VAL A 153 -13.26 24.25 10.82
CA VAL A 153 -13.73 24.02 12.19
C VAL A 153 -13.55 25.28 13.01
N ASP A 154 -14.63 25.78 13.60
CA ASP A 154 -14.56 26.84 14.61
C ASP A 154 -14.47 26.21 16.02
N LEU A 155 -13.33 26.39 16.67
CA LEU A 155 -13.08 25.89 18.02
C LEU A 155 -13.53 26.89 19.09
N GLY A 156 -13.96 28.09 18.69
CA GLY A 156 -14.26 29.18 19.61
C GLY A 156 -13.02 29.68 20.33
N THR A 157 -13.20 30.20 21.55
CA THR A 157 -12.10 30.76 22.36
C THR A 157 -11.51 29.67 23.26
N ILE A 158 -10.29 29.24 22.96
CA ILE A 158 -9.63 28.11 23.64
C ILE A 158 -8.25 28.48 24.16
N GLN A 159 -7.84 27.83 25.25
CA GLN A 159 -6.42 27.79 25.65
C GLN A 159 -5.71 26.59 25.00
N SER A 160 -6.39 25.47 24.84
CA SER A 160 -5.89 24.29 24.11
C SER A 160 -7.05 23.49 23.53
N THR A 161 -6.78 22.68 22.52
CA THR A 161 -7.73 21.67 22.03
C THR A 161 -7.99 20.61 23.10
N ALA A 162 -9.25 20.15 23.22
CA ALA A 162 -9.60 19.04 24.13
C ALA A 162 -9.23 17.67 23.54
N SER A 163 -9.28 17.55 22.22
CA SER A 163 -8.84 16.41 21.42
C SER A 163 -8.32 16.92 20.07
N PRO A 164 -7.50 16.15 19.34
CA PRO A 164 -7.07 16.52 18.00
C PRO A 164 -8.26 16.72 17.06
N VAL A 165 -8.20 17.75 16.20
CA VAL A 165 -9.16 17.96 15.11
C VAL A 165 -8.65 17.20 13.89
N THR A 166 -9.45 16.29 13.35
CA THR A 166 -8.98 15.30 12.37
C THR A 166 -9.73 15.40 11.04
N TRP A 167 -8.98 15.53 9.96
CA TRP A 167 -9.43 15.30 8.59
C TRP A 167 -8.90 13.96 8.11
N SER A 168 -9.65 13.29 7.23
CA SER A 168 -9.25 12.06 6.57
C SER A 168 -9.26 12.27 5.05
N VAL A 169 -8.25 11.77 4.36
CA VAL A 169 -8.17 11.75 2.90
C VAL A 169 -7.92 10.33 2.43
N GLY A 170 -8.60 9.90 1.37
CA GLY A 170 -8.41 8.58 0.79
C GLY A 170 -8.67 8.57 -0.72
N TYR A 171 -8.07 7.60 -1.40
CA TYR A 171 -8.28 7.34 -2.81
C TYR A 171 -8.72 5.88 -2.97
N VAL A 172 -10.01 5.68 -3.22
CA VAL A 172 -10.64 4.36 -3.19
C VAL A 172 -10.79 3.84 -4.61
N ARG A 173 -10.33 2.61 -4.86
CA ARG A 173 -10.53 1.89 -6.12
C ARG A 173 -11.37 0.65 -5.85
N ASN A 174 -12.32 0.35 -6.74
CA ASN A 174 -13.15 -0.85 -6.61
C ASN A 174 -12.98 -1.75 -7.84
N THR A 175 -12.36 -2.90 -7.55
CA THR A 175 -11.23 -3.52 -8.26
C THR A 175 -9.93 -2.74 -8.08
N SER A 176 -9.01 -3.31 -7.29
CA SER A 176 -7.62 -2.82 -7.16
C SER A 176 -6.72 -3.40 -8.24
N ILE A 177 -6.84 -4.72 -8.50
CA ILE A 177 -5.93 -5.48 -9.37
C ILE A 177 -6.74 -6.31 -10.37
N THR A 178 -6.28 -6.33 -11.63
CA THR A 178 -6.75 -7.31 -12.62
C THR A 178 -5.73 -8.44 -12.69
N TYR A 179 -6.09 -9.63 -12.19
CA TYR A 179 -5.18 -10.78 -12.06
C TYR A 179 -5.61 -11.93 -12.96
N THR A 180 -4.70 -12.41 -13.82
CA THR A 180 -4.94 -13.60 -14.63
C THR A 180 -4.43 -14.83 -13.89
N ILE A 181 -5.34 -15.73 -13.50
CA ILE A 181 -4.99 -16.99 -12.84
C ILE A 181 -4.47 -18.03 -13.84
N PRO A 182 -3.78 -19.09 -13.36
CA PRO A 182 -3.47 -20.24 -14.18
C PRO A 182 -4.71 -20.77 -14.92
N GLY A 183 -4.58 -21.01 -16.23
CA GLY A 183 -5.70 -21.35 -17.11
C GLY A 183 -6.30 -20.16 -17.87
N GLY A 184 -5.83 -18.93 -17.60
CA GLY A 184 -6.14 -17.75 -18.41
C GLY A 184 -7.42 -17.00 -18.02
N ALA A 185 -8.11 -17.43 -16.96
CA ALA A 185 -9.26 -16.70 -16.45
C ALA A 185 -8.81 -15.41 -15.74
N VAL A 186 -9.56 -14.34 -15.94
CA VAL A 186 -9.28 -13.03 -15.35
C VAL A 186 -10.13 -12.84 -14.09
N GLN A 187 -9.48 -12.55 -12.97
CA GLN A 187 -10.09 -12.16 -11.71
C GLN A 187 -9.98 -10.65 -11.48
N GLN A 188 -11.11 -10.04 -11.13
CA GLN A 188 -11.18 -8.65 -10.68
C GLN A 188 -11.01 -8.65 -9.16
N ARG A 189 -9.77 -8.48 -8.70
CA ARG A 189 -9.40 -8.54 -7.28
C ARG A 189 -9.85 -7.25 -6.59
N LYS A 190 -10.57 -7.41 -5.48
CA LYS A 190 -11.17 -6.30 -4.72
C LYS A 190 -10.30 -5.97 -3.48
N PRO A 191 -10.27 -4.70 -3.02
CA PRO A 191 -9.60 -4.36 -1.76
C PRO A 191 -10.09 -5.24 -0.60
N TYR A 192 -9.17 -5.68 0.26
CA TYR A 192 -9.51 -6.65 1.31
C TYR A 192 -10.48 -6.12 2.37
N TYR A 193 -10.49 -4.81 2.66
CA TYR A 193 -11.40 -4.23 3.65
C TYR A 193 -12.88 -4.46 3.28
N MET A 194 -13.19 -4.60 1.99
CA MET A 194 -14.56 -4.85 1.52
C MET A 194 -15.10 -6.23 1.95
N THR A 195 -14.26 -7.11 2.52
CA THR A 195 -14.72 -8.33 3.18
C THR A 195 -15.51 -8.07 4.47
N GLN A 196 -15.36 -6.88 5.08
CA GLN A 196 -16.05 -6.47 6.30
C GLN A 196 -17.02 -5.30 6.09
N TYR A 197 -16.77 -4.45 5.10
CA TYR A 197 -17.57 -3.25 4.83
C TYR A 197 -18.37 -3.40 3.54
N ASN A 198 -19.66 -3.05 3.60
CA ASN A 198 -20.57 -3.21 2.46
C ASN A 198 -20.54 -2.01 1.51
N SER A 199 -20.14 -0.84 2.02
CA SER A 199 -20.06 0.39 1.24
C SER A 199 -18.87 1.25 1.65
N VAL A 200 -18.57 2.29 0.85
CA VAL A 200 -17.48 3.22 1.17
C VAL A 200 -17.83 4.12 2.35
N GLU A 201 -19.11 4.43 2.54
CA GLU A 201 -19.65 5.18 3.66
C GLU A 201 -19.37 4.46 4.99
N ASP A 202 -19.59 3.14 5.05
CA ASP A 202 -19.27 2.34 6.23
C ASP A 202 -17.78 2.43 6.59
N VAL A 203 -16.90 2.44 5.58
CA VAL A 203 -15.44 2.55 5.77
C VAL A 203 -15.04 3.94 6.21
N ILE A 204 -15.64 4.99 5.63
CA ILE A 204 -15.38 6.39 6.02
C ILE A 204 -15.84 6.62 7.46
N ASP A 205 -17.01 6.12 7.85
CA ASP A 205 -17.52 6.22 9.21
C ASP A 205 -16.60 5.49 10.21
N ALA A 206 -16.19 4.27 9.89
CA ALA A 206 -15.28 3.50 10.73
C ALA A 206 -13.90 4.17 10.84
N PHE A 207 -13.32 4.62 9.73
CA PHE A 207 -12.01 5.27 9.72
C PHE A 207 -12.04 6.60 10.46
N THR A 208 -12.95 7.52 10.11
CA THR A 208 -13.00 8.85 10.76
C THR A 208 -13.25 8.77 12.27
N GLY A 209 -13.93 7.72 12.75
CA GLY A 209 -14.15 7.47 14.18
C GLY A 209 -12.99 6.78 14.93
N ASP A 210 -12.01 6.19 14.23
CA ASP A 210 -10.98 5.32 14.83
C ASP A 210 -9.63 6.01 15.07
N TYR A 211 -9.50 7.32 14.83
CA TYR A 211 -8.23 8.04 14.89
C TYR A 211 -7.43 7.77 16.18
N ALA A 212 -8.08 7.79 17.35
CA ALA A 212 -7.40 7.59 18.62
C ALA A 212 -6.77 6.19 18.74
N ALA A 213 -7.45 5.15 18.24
CA ALA A 213 -6.91 3.80 18.23
C ALA A 213 -5.78 3.68 17.19
N ALA A 214 -5.97 4.19 15.98
CA ALA A 214 -4.96 4.20 14.92
C ALA A 214 -3.68 4.94 15.35
N TYR A 215 -3.81 6.07 16.05
CA TYR A 215 -2.67 6.81 16.61
C TYR A 215 -1.93 5.99 17.66
N ASN A 216 -2.65 5.34 18.59
CA ASN A 216 -2.03 4.50 19.61
C ASN A 216 -1.31 3.28 19.00
N CYS A 217 -1.92 2.64 17.98
CA CYS A 217 -1.26 1.56 17.22
C CYS A 217 0.02 2.05 16.56
N ALA A 218 -0.01 3.21 15.89
CA ALA A 218 1.16 3.78 15.23
C ALA A 218 2.28 4.10 16.23
N VAL A 219 1.96 4.70 17.38
CA VAL A 219 2.94 4.98 18.44
C VAL A 219 3.54 3.68 18.99
N ALA A 220 2.72 2.66 19.23
CA ALA A 220 3.20 1.36 19.71
C ALA A 220 4.11 0.67 18.69
N LEU A 221 3.77 0.74 17.39
CA LEU A 221 4.58 0.19 16.31
C LEU A 221 5.92 0.93 16.18
N ASP A 222 5.90 2.26 16.17
CA ASP A 222 7.11 3.08 16.12
C ASP A 222 8.02 2.77 17.31
N GLN A 223 7.46 2.69 18.53
CA GLN A 223 8.22 2.32 19.73
C GLN A 223 8.84 0.93 19.61
N LYS A 224 8.10 -0.07 19.10
CA LYS A 224 8.63 -1.44 18.88
C LYS A 224 9.84 -1.40 17.95
N ILE A 225 9.69 -0.78 16.77
CA ILE A 225 10.75 -0.69 15.74
C ILE A 225 11.96 0.07 16.27
N MET A 226 11.75 1.26 16.85
CA MET A 226 12.85 2.10 17.33
C MET A 226 13.59 1.44 18.50
N ASN A 227 12.88 0.81 19.43
CA ASN A 227 13.51 0.12 20.56
C ASN A 227 14.38 -1.06 20.11
N ASP A 228 13.95 -1.80 19.08
CA ASP A 228 14.74 -2.90 18.52
C ASP A 228 15.94 -2.40 17.72
N ALA A 229 15.75 -1.39 16.86
CA ALA A 229 16.80 -0.84 16.01
C ALA A 229 17.88 -0.07 16.81
N THR A 230 17.49 0.62 17.89
CA THR A 230 18.42 1.40 18.72
C THR A 230 19.41 0.51 19.48
N LYS A 231 19.11 -0.79 19.67
CA LYS A 231 20.07 -1.77 20.20
C LYS A 231 21.31 -1.91 19.30
N ILE A 232 21.19 -1.54 18.03
CA ILE A 232 22.30 -1.49 17.06
C ILE A 232 22.88 -0.08 17.03
N SER A 233 22.08 0.92 16.65
CA SER A 233 22.44 2.35 16.71
C SER A 233 21.23 3.25 16.53
N SER A 234 21.34 4.52 16.94
CA SER A 234 20.28 5.52 16.70
C SER A 234 20.10 5.82 15.21
N GLN A 235 21.19 5.85 14.42
CA GLN A 235 21.12 6.08 12.97
C GLN A 235 20.38 4.94 12.26
N TYR A 236 20.54 3.71 12.74
CA TYR A 236 19.81 2.58 12.19
C TYR A 236 18.31 2.68 12.51
N SER A 237 17.95 3.14 13.71
CA SER A 237 16.56 3.44 14.07
C SER A 237 15.90 4.46 13.13
N ASP A 238 16.62 5.55 12.81
CA ASP A 238 16.11 6.56 11.87
C ASP A 238 15.83 5.95 10.48
N ILE A 239 16.73 5.12 9.96
CA ILE A 239 16.59 4.49 8.64
C ILE A 239 15.43 3.48 8.62
N VAL A 240 15.33 2.59 9.62
CA VAL A 240 14.31 1.52 9.62
C VAL A 240 12.91 2.10 9.84
N SER A 241 12.77 3.16 10.65
CA SER A 241 11.49 3.84 10.83
C SER A 241 10.95 4.40 9.50
N LEU A 242 11.82 4.99 8.68
CA LEU A 242 11.46 5.47 7.34
C LEU A 242 11.14 4.32 6.38
N ALA A 243 11.99 3.30 6.35
CA ALA A 243 11.86 2.16 5.44
C ALA A 243 10.56 1.36 5.66
N THR A 244 10.04 1.35 6.89
CA THR A 244 8.76 0.69 7.24
C THR A 244 7.61 1.22 6.38
N ARG A 245 7.49 2.55 6.28
CA ARG A 245 6.43 3.18 5.47
C ARG A 245 6.60 2.91 3.98
N GLN A 246 7.84 2.91 3.50
CA GLN A 246 8.14 2.62 2.10
C GLN A 246 7.79 1.18 1.74
N ALA A 247 8.09 0.20 2.60
CA ALA A 247 7.77 -1.19 2.35
C ALA A 247 6.25 -1.44 2.38
N MET A 248 5.56 -0.94 3.41
CA MET A 248 4.13 -1.21 3.61
C MET A 248 3.23 -0.41 2.66
N GLY A 249 3.66 0.76 2.19
CA GLY A 249 2.90 1.61 1.28
C GLY A 249 2.94 1.20 -0.20
N THR A 250 3.60 0.09 -0.54
CA THR A 250 3.81 -0.33 -1.95
C THR A 250 2.82 -1.38 -2.44
N PHE A 251 1.94 -1.92 -1.59
CA PHE A 251 1.10 -3.03 -1.99
C PHE A 251 -0.41 -2.82 -1.75
N ASP A 252 -1.20 -3.46 -2.61
CA ASP A 252 -2.64 -3.66 -2.43
C ASP A 252 -2.88 -5.05 -1.82
N ILE A 253 -3.59 -5.11 -0.70
CA ILE A 253 -4.12 -6.36 -0.13
C ILE A 253 -5.48 -6.60 -0.75
N THR A 254 -5.68 -7.78 -1.36
CA THR A 254 -6.90 -8.07 -2.11
C THR A 254 -7.56 -9.38 -1.72
N ALA A 255 -8.88 -9.45 -1.91
CA ALA A 255 -9.67 -10.68 -1.86
C ALA A 255 -10.31 -11.00 -3.23
N GLY A 256 -10.54 -12.30 -3.46
CA GLY A 256 -11.28 -12.81 -4.61
C GLY A 256 -12.79 -12.83 -4.34
N THR A 257 -13.57 -13.07 -5.39
CA THR A 257 -15.01 -13.30 -5.29
C THR A 257 -15.40 -14.61 -5.97
N ASP A 258 -16.46 -15.24 -5.48
CA ASP A 258 -17.09 -16.39 -6.13
C ASP A 258 -17.88 -15.96 -7.39
N SER A 259 -18.48 -16.92 -8.09
CA SER A 259 -19.28 -16.65 -9.29
C SER A 259 -20.54 -15.79 -9.05
N ASN A 260 -20.96 -15.64 -7.79
CA ASN A 260 -22.10 -14.82 -7.38
C ASN A 260 -21.66 -13.43 -6.89
N GLY A 261 -20.35 -13.15 -6.88
CA GLY A 261 -19.78 -11.90 -6.38
C GLY A 261 -19.57 -11.86 -4.86
N ASN A 262 -19.73 -12.97 -4.15
CA ASN A 262 -19.46 -13.01 -2.71
C ASN A 262 -17.95 -13.07 -2.46
N PHE A 263 -17.47 -12.35 -1.45
CA PHE A 263 -16.08 -12.38 -1.06
C PHE A 263 -15.64 -13.77 -0.58
N ILE A 264 -14.47 -14.20 -1.04
CA ILE A 264 -13.75 -15.35 -0.50
C ILE A 264 -12.64 -14.79 0.39
N ALA A 265 -12.97 -14.51 1.65
CA ALA A 265 -12.04 -13.83 2.58
C ALA A 265 -10.72 -14.60 2.80
N SER A 266 -10.71 -15.92 2.63
CA SER A 266 -9.49 -16.73 2.71
C SER A 266 -8.59 -16.65 1.47
N ASP A 267 -9.12 -16.19 0.34
CA ASP A 267 -8.34 -16.02 -0.90
C ASP A 267 -7.65 -14.64 -0.88
N VAL A 268 -6.72 -14.47 0.05
CA VAL A 268 -5.92 -13.24 0.21
C VAL A 268 -4.72 -13.29 -0.72
N LYS A 269 -4.51 -12.20 -1.47
CA LYS A 269 -3.32 -11.99 -2.30
C LYS A 269 -2.87 -10.55 -2.19
N VAL A 270 -1.55 -10.39 -2.07
CA VAL A 270 -0.92 -9.08 -1.98
C VAL A 270 -0.17 -8.78 -3.28
N PHE A 271 -0.38 -7.58 -3.80
CA PHE A 271 0.21 -7.13 -5.05
C PHE A 271 1.05 -5.88 -4.81
N MET A 272 2.36 -5.99 -4.96
CA MET A 272 3.32 -4.90 -4.81
C MET A 272 3.55 -4.19 -6.14
N LYS A 273 3.46 -2.87 -6.14
CA LYS A 273 3.90 -2.00 -7.23
C LYS A 273 5.35 -1.58 -7.01
N ASN A 274 6.20 -1.68 -8.04
CA ASN A 274 7.46 -0.95 -8.01
C ASN A 274 7.18 0.56 -8.11
N LEU A 275 7.61 1.34 -7.14
CA LEU A 275 7.44 2.80 -7.13
C LEU A 275 8.72 3.56 -7.51
N GLY A 276 9.85 2.87 -7.64
CA GLY A 276 11.16 3.51 -7.76
C GLY A 276 11.65 3.68 -9.21
N THR A 277 11.65 2.59 -9.96
CA THR A 277 12.39 2.51 -11.25
C THR A 277 11.51 2.20 -12.45
N ASP A 278 10.52 1.34 -12.26
CA ASP A 278 9.53 0.95 -13.25
C ASP A 278 8.16 0.79 -12.56
N GLN A 279 7.16 0.25 -13.25
CA GLN A 279 5.81 0.04 -12.73
C GLN A 279 5.45 -1.45 -12.70
N ARG A 280 6.44 -2.35 -12.55
CA ARG A 280 6.19 -3.79 -12.50
C ARG A 280 5.37 -4.18 -11.29
N ILE A 281 4.64 -5.29 -11.43
CA ILE A 281 3.81 -5.88 -10.37
C ILE A 281 4.47 -7.15 -9.82
N ASN A 282 4.59 -7.20 -8.49
CA ASN A 282 5.33 -8.21 -7.71
C ASN A 282 6.75 -8.49 -8.25
N PRO A 283 7.59 -7.48 -8.47
CA PRO A 283 8.99 -7.71 -8.80
C PRO A 283 9.70 -8.50 -7.68
N VAL A 284 10.16 -9.70 -8.01
CA VAL A 284 10.73 -10.67 -7.07
C VAL A 284 11.92 -10.09 -6.31
N GLU A 285 12.82 -9.38 -6.98
CA GLU A 285 14.00 -8.79 -6.34
C GLU A 285 13.66 -7.64 -5.37
N HIS A 286 12.59 -6.90 -5.62
CA HIS A 286 12.16 -5.83 -4.71
C HIS A 286 11.39 -6.41 -3.52
N ILE A 287 10.56 -7.43 -3.73
CA ILE A 287 9.94 -8.18 -2.63
C ILE A 287 11.04 -8.81 -1.78
N TYR A 288 12.06 -9.41 -2.38
CA TYR A 288 13.21 -9.98 -1.69
C TYR A 288 13.94 -8.95 -0.81
N ALA A 289 14.20 -7.76 -1.35
CA ALA A 289 14.85 -6.68 -0.60
C ALA A 289 14.02 -6.20 0.60
N ALA A 290 12.70 -6.14 0.47
CA ALA A 290 11.77 -5.75 1.53
C ALA A 290 11.36 -6.90 2.47
N PHE A 291 11.64 -8.16 2.10
CA PHE A 291 11.13 -9.35 2.77
C PHE A 291 11.44 -9.41 4.28
N PRO A 292 12.64 -9.02 4.75
CA PRO A 292 12.92 -8.98 6.19
C PRO A 292 11.96 -8.07 6.97
N MET A 293 11.51 -6.96 6.38
CA MET A 293 10.52 -6.07 7.00
C MET A 293 9.18 -6.78 7.16
N PHE A 294 8.70 -7.46 6.10
CA PHE A 294 7.44 -8.20 6.17
C PHE A 294 7.51 -9.33 7.21
N LEU A 295 8.61 -10.06 7.26
CA LEU A 295 8.82 -11.12 8.25
C LEU A 295 8.85 -10.57 9.69
N TYR A 296 9.43 -9.39 9.91
CA TYR A 296 9.48 -8.73 11.22
C TYR A 296 8.11 -8.19 11.66
N LEU A 297 7.36 -7.60 10.73
CA LEU A 297 6.05 -7.01 11.01
C LEU A 297 4.97 -8.09 11.15
N ASN A 298 4.75 -8.88 10.10
CA ASN A 298 3.86 -10.03 10.08
C ASN A 298 4.23 -10.95 8.91
N ALA A 299 4.82 -12.11 9.22
CA ALA A 299 5.28 -13.07 8.20
C ALA A 299 4.18 -13.54 7.24
N SER A 300 2.91 -13.48 7.63
CA SER A 300 1.76 -13.81 6.76
C SER A 300 1.69 -12.92 5.51
N ILE A 301 2.21 -11.67 5.58
CA ILE A 301 2.36 -10.77 4.43
C ILE A 301 3.28 -11.39 3.38
N GLY A 302 4.38 -12.00 3.83
CA GLY A 302 5.32 -12.71 2.95
C GLY A 302 4.64 -13.85 2.19
N GLY A 303 3.83 -14.66 2.88
CA GLY A 303 3.05 -15.72 2.24
C GLY A 303 2.08 -15.19 1.18
N ALA A 304 1.35 -14.12 1.49
CA ALA A 304 0.38 -13.53 0.58
C ALA A 304 1.01 -12.79 -0.63
N LEU A 305 2.27 -12.34 -0.51
CA LEU A 305 3.08 -11.81 -1.62
C LEU A 305 3.64 -12.94 -2.51
N LEU A 306 4.06 -14.05 -1.91
CA LEU A 306 4.56 -15.23 -2.62
C LEU A 306 3.47 -15.98 -3.38
N GLN A 307 2.25 -16.04 -2.84
CA GLN A 307 1.12 -16.76 -3.43
C GLN A 307 0.89 -16.47 -4.92
N PRO A 308 0.67 -15.21 -5.37
CA PRO A 308 0.45 -14.93 -6.78
C PRO A 308 1.67 -15.25 -7.66
N LEU A 309 2.89 -15.10 -7.15
CA LEU A 309 4.12 -15.48 -7.87
C LEU A 309 4.20 -16.99 -8.10
N LEU A 310 3.91 -17.78 -7.08
CA LEU A 310 3.94 -19.25 -7.15
C LEU A 310 2.82 -19.79 -8.05
N GLU A 311 1.61 -19.24 -7.93
CA GLU A 311 0.47 -19.60 -8.77
C GLU A 311 0.78 -19.44 -10.27
N THR A 312 1.24 -18.25 -10.68
CA THR A 312 1.50 -17.97 -12.11
C THR A 312 2.68 -18.76 -12.65
N GLN A 313 3.69 -19.01 -11.82
CA GLN A 313 4.94 -19.61 -12.27
C GLN A 313 4.95 -21.14 -12.23
N ALA A 314 4.08 -21.78 -11.43
CA ALA A 314 4.01 -23.24 -11.34
C ALA A 314 3.81 -23.89 -12.72
N ASN A 315 2.95 -23.29 -13.54
CA ASN A 315 2.57 -23.81 -14.86
C ASN A 315 3.34 -23.19 -16.04
N LEU A 316 4.42 -22.42 -15.78
CA LEU A 316 5.26 -21.88 -16.85
C LEU A 316 5.93 -23.03 -17.62
N THR A 317 5.41 -23.29 -18.82
CA THR A 317 5.90 -24.37 -19.69
C THR A 317 7.19 -23.94 -20.38
N GLY A 318 8.17 -24.84 -20.45
CA GLY A 318 9.44 -24.59 -21.15
C GLY A 318 10.41 -23.66 -20.42
N ARG A 319 10.13 -23.30 -19.16
CA ARG A 319 11.01 -22.48 -18.31
C ARG A 319 11.46 -23.28 -17.09
N SER A 320 12.77 -23.32 -16.85
CA SER A 320 13.39 -24.04 -15.72
C SER A 320 13.73 -23.15 -14.53
N PHE A 321 13.54 -21.83 -14.66
CA PHE A 321 13.92 -20.81 -13.69
C PHE A 321 12.73 -19.90 -13.35
N ALA A 322 12.84 -19.15 -12.25
CA ALA A 322 11.81 -18.21 -11.83
C ALA A 322 11.79 -16.95 -12.72
N ALA A 323 10.60 -16.41 -12.95
CA ALA A 323 10.38 -15.11 -13.57
C ALA A 323 10.62 -13.97 -12.57
N SER A 324 10.83 -12.76 -13.09
CA SER A 324 11.12 -11.58 -12.26
C SER A 324 9.89 -10.90 -11.68
N ASP A 325 8.69 -11.18 -12.19
CA ASP A 325 7.45 -10.49 -11.84
C ASP A 325 6.23 -11.24 -12.42
N ILE A 326 5.03 -10.68 -12.22
CA ILE A 326 3.77 -11.18 -12.79
C ILE A 326 3.11 -10.19 -13.75
N GLY A 327 3.89 -9.22 -14.26
CA GLY A 327 3.41 -8.17 -15.14
C GLY A 327 4.32 -6.94 -15.15
N ASN A 328 4.38 -6.28 -16.31
CA ASN A 328 5.24 -5.11 -16.49
C ASN A 328 4.57 -3.76 -16.21
N LEU A 329 3.26 -3.77 -15.92
CA LEU A 329 2.47 -2.55 -15.72
C LEU A 329 1.37 -2.77 -14.68
N TYR A 330 1.57 -2.20 -13.50
CA TYR A 330 0.56 -2.10 -12.45
C TYR A 330 -0.66 -1.28 -12.95
N PRO A 331 -1.91 -1.66 -12.61
CA PRO A 331 -2.37 -2.70 -11.69
C PRO A 331 -2.77 -4.02 -12.39
N VAL A 332 -2.22 -4.32 -13.57
CA VAL A 332 -2.56 -5.54 -14.32
C VAL A 332 -1.47 -6.60 -14.09
N ALA A 333 -1.86 -7.76 -13.58
CA ALA A 333 -1.03 -8.95 -13.44
C ALA A 333 -1.45 -10.01 -14.47
N PRO A 334 -1.02 -9.89 -15.74
CA PRO A 334 -1.42 -10.82 -16.80
C PRO A 334 -0.74 -12.19 -16.69
N GLY A 335 0.30 -12.31 -15.86
CA GLY A 335 1.12 -13.51 -15.72
C GLY A 335 2.61 -13.18 -15.86
N SER A 336 3.44 -14.19 -15.63
CA SER A 336 4.88 -14.05 -15.59
C SER A 336 5.53 -14.29 -16.96
N ASP A 337 6.54 -13.48 -17.30
CA ASP A 337 7.50 -13.82 -18.35
C ASP A 337 8.88 -14.05 -17.75
N ALA A 338 9.46 -15.21 -18.07
CA ALA A 338 10.74 -15.63 -17.50
C ALA A 338 11.88 -15.24 -18.44
N ASP A 339 12.62 -14.20 -18.04
CA ASP A 339 13.82 -13.73 -18.73
C ASP A 339 15.03 -14.64 -18.40
N PRO A 340 15.60 -15.36 -19.39
CA PRO A 340 16.72 -16.26 -19.16
C PRO A 340 17.98 -15.56 -18.64
N THR A 341 18.08 -14.23 -18.78
CA THR A 341 19.21 -13.45 -18.25
C THR A 341 19.09 -13.17 -16.76
N LYS A 342 17.97 -13.47 -16.11
CA LYS A 342 17.74 -13.22 -14.67
C LYS A 342 17.45 -14.49 -13.89
N GLY A 343 17.56 -15.66 -14.54
CA GLY A 343 17.13 -16.94 -13.97
C GLY A 343 17.80 -17.29 -12.64
N VAL A 344 19.12 -17.04 -12.52
CA VAL A 344 19.86 -17.37 -11.29
C VAL A 344 19.43 -16.47 -10.13
N GLU A 345 19.33 -15.16 -10.38
CA GLU A 345 18.92 -14.15 -9.39
C GLU A 345 17.52 -14.46 -8.86
N GLN A 346 16.55 -14.64 -9.75
CA GLN A 346 15.15 -14.79 -9.34
C GLN A 346 14.86 -16.14 -8.71
N SER A 347 15.46 -17.22 -9.22
CA SER A 347 15.30 -18.56 -8.64
C SER A 347 15.89 -18.61 -7.22
N GLY A 348 17.05 -17.98 -7.01
CA GLY A 348 17.66 -17.87 -5.69
C GLY A 348 16.80 -17.03 -4.72
N ASN A 349 16.28 -15.89 -5.19
CA ASN A 349 15.39 -15.04 -4.40
C ASN A 349 14.13 -15.81 -3.94
N MET A 350 13.44 -16.49 -4.85
CA MET A 350 12.21 -17.24 -4.54
C MET A 350 12.45 -18.33 -3.49
N LEU A 351 13.45 -19.20 -3.71
CA LEU A 351 13.76 -20.30 -2.79
C LEU A 351 14.11 -19.80 -1.37
N VAL A 352 14.86 -18.70 -1.28
CA VAL A 352 15.22 -18.10 0.01
C VAL A 352 14.00 -17.48 0.69
N MET A 353 13.15 -16.75 -0.03
CA MET A 353 11.95 -16.14 0.54
C MET A 353 10.95 -17.20 1.02
N GLU A 354 10.69 -18.24 0.22
CA GLU A 354 9.79 -19.34 0.59
C GLU A 354 10.24 -20.06 1.85
N LEU A 355 11.53 -20.39 1.96
CA LEU A 355 12.09 -21.00 3.16
C LEU A 355 12.05 -20.06 4.38
N ALA A 356 12.40 -18.78 4.18
CA ALA A 356 12.39 -17.79 5.26
C ALA A 356 10.98 -17.56 5.80
N TYR A 357 9.98 -17.46 4.91
CA TYR A 357 8.57 -17.44 5.28
C TYR A 357 8.22 -18.63 6.15
N ALA A 358 8.40 -19.85 5.64
CA ALA A 358 7.98 -21.06 6.34
C ALA A 358 8.65 -21.23 7.71
N ARG A 359 9.93 -20.85 7.84
CA ARG A 359 10.66 -20.91 9.11
C ARG A 359 10.14 -19.91 10.15
N ILE A 360 9.75 -18.71 9.73
CA ILE A 360 9.37 -17.63 10.64
C ILE A 360 7.87 -17.70 10.97
N SER A 361 7.02 -18.00 9.99
CA SER A 361 5.58 -18.17 10.19
C SER A 361 5.22 -19.52 10.82
N GLY A 362 6.06 -20.54 10.62
CA GLY A 362 5.71 -21.93 10.93
C GLY A 362 4.76 -22.57 9.92
N ASP A 363 4.44 -21.88 8.82
CA ASP A 363 3.53 -22.35 7.77
C ASP A 363 4.29 -22.86 6.54
N GLY A 364 4.32 -24.18 6.36
CA GLY A 364 4.94 -24.86 5.22
C GLY A 364 3.99 -25.13 4.05
N THR A 365 2.76 -24.59 4.06
CA THR A 365 1.73 -24.91 3.04
C THR A 365 2.20 -24.61 1.63
N LEU A 366 2.83 -23.44 1.41
CA LEU A 366 3.37 -23.05 0.10
C LEU A 366 4.47 -24.00 -0.36
N LEU A 367 5.38 -24.40 0.54
CA LEU A 367 6.44 -25.34 0.23
C LEU A 367 5.87 -26.68 -0.26
N SER A 368 4.87 -27.21 0.45
CA SER A 368 4.24 -28.47 0.08
C SER A 368 3.46 -28.36 -1.23
N GLN A 369 2.73 -27.27 -1.43
CA GLN A 369 1.88 -27.08 -2.62
C GLN A 369 2.70 -26.88 -3.89
N TYR A 370 3.83 -26.18 -3.79
CA TYR A 370 4.64 -25.78 -4.94
C TYR A 370 6.00 -26.50 -5.03
N TYR A 371 6.18 -27.61 -4.31
CA TYR A 371 7.45 -28.36 -4.25
C TYR A 371 8.06 -28.68 -5.63
N ASN A 372 7.25 -29.09 -6.61
CA ASN A 372 7.75 -29.37 -7.96
C ASN A 372 8.32 -28.12 -8.66
N THR A 373 7.76 -26.95 -8.36
CA THR A 373 8.19 -25.67 -8.89
C THR A 373 9.52 -25.25 -8.28
N THR A 374 9.63 -25.34 -6.96
CA THR A 374 10.88 -25.04 -6.23
C THR A 374 12.01 -26.00 -6.61
N LYS A 375 11.70 -27.30 -6.73
CA LYS A 375 12.65 -28.31 -7.22
C LYS A 375 13.17 -27.98 -8.62
N ARG A 376 12.27 -27.64 -9.56
CA ARG A 376 12.64 -27.24 -10.93
C ARG A 376 13.62 -26.07 -10.93
N TRP A 377 13.37 -25.06 -10.11
CA TRP A 377 14.27 -23.91 -9.97
C TRP A 377 15.62 -24.29 -9.37
N ALA A 378 15.64 -25.17 -8.36
CA ALA A 378 16.88 -25.66 -7.77
C ALA A 378 17.72 -26.48 -8.76
N ASP A 379 17.10 -27.35 -9.56
CA ASP A 379 17.78 -28.10 -10.62
C ASP A 379 18.45 -27.17 -11.66
N TYR A 380 17.77 -26.09 -12.02
CA TYR A 380 18.36 -25.05 -12.86
C TYR A 380 19.57 -24.39 -12.18
N LEU A 381 19.47 -24.04 -10.90
CA LEU A 381 20.56 -23.42 -10.15
C LEU A 381 21.78 -24.34 -10.01
N VAL A 382 21.60 -25.64 -9.77
CA VAL A 382 22.69 -26.62 -9.70
C VAL A 382 23.53 -26.60 -10.99
N SER A 383 22.89 -26.47 -12.15
CA SER A 383 23.59 -26.44 -13.44
C SER A 383 24.18 -25.08 -13.80
N THR A 384 23.63 -23.97 -13.28
CA THR A 384 23.88 -22.62 -13.83
C THR A 384 24.51 -21.64 -12.85
N ALA A 385 24.34 -21.81 -11.52
CA ALA A 385 24.73 -20.78 -10.54
C ALA A 385 26.24 -20.47 -10.53
N LEU A 386 27.10 -21.49 -10.59
CA LEU A 386 28.56 -21.30 -10.54
C LEU A 386 29.14 -20.72 -11.85
N ASN A 387 28.52 -21.07 -12.99
CA ASN A 387 28.95 -20.65 -14.32
C ASN A 387 27.86 -19.76 -14.94
N SER A 388 27.51 -18.69 -14.24
CA SER A 388 26.43 -17.74 -14.56
C SER A 388 26.75 -16.87 -15.78
N THR A 389 27.00 -17.51 -16.92
CA THR A 389 27.19 -16.82 -18.21
C THR A 389 25.87 -16.26 -18.69
N ASN A 390 25.88 -15.03 -19.24
CA ASN A 390 24.70 -14.30 -19.69
C ASN A 390 23.63 -14.09 -18.59
N GLN A 391 24.04 -13.97 -17.32
CA GLN A 391 23.16 -13.57 -16.22
C GLN A 391 23.36 -12.09 -15.88
N SER A 392 22.33 -11.46 -15.31
CA SER A 392 22.39 -10.11 -14.74
C SER A 392 21.85 -10.07 -13.30
N ASN A 393 22.40 -9.15 -12.50
CA ASN A 393 21.89 -8.83 -11.17
C ASN A 393 20.92 -7.63 -11.23
N MET A 394 20.42 -7.20 -10.05
CA MET A 394 19.54 -6.03 -9.93
C MET A 394 20.17 -4.73 -10.47
N ASP A 395 21.48 -4.59 -10.37
CA ASP A 395 22.24 -3.41 -10.82
C ASP A 395 22.54 -3.43 -12.33
N GLY A 396 22.17 -4.51 -13.04
CA GLY A 396 22.43 -4.69 -14.46
C GLY A 396 23.85 -5.16 -14.80
N ASP A 397 24.63 -5.56 -13.80
CA ASP A 397 25.96 -6.13 -14.01
C ASP A 397 25.85 -7.48 -14.73
N THR A 398 26.76 -7.75 -15.65
CA THR A 398 26.75 -8.98 -16.48
C THR A 398 28.07 -9.75 -16.45
N THR A 399 29.06 -9.29 -15.68
CA THR A 399 30.40 -9.86 -15.64
C THR A 399 30.84 -10.19 -14.21
N ASN A 400 31.45 -11.36 -14.01
CA ASN A 400 32.01 -11.82 -12.73
C ASN A 400 31.06 -11.67 -11.53
N LEU A 401 29.82 -12.15 -11.69
CA LEU A 401 28.74 -12.01 -10.72
C LEU A 401 28.90 -12.95 -9.51
N ALA A 402 29.93 -12.73 -8.69
CA ALA A 402 30.12 -13.47 -7.45
C ALA A 402 28.87 -13.40 -6.55
N ASN A 403 28.18 -12.26 -6.52
CA ASN A 403 26.93 -12.07 -5.78
C ASN A 403 25.80 -12.96 -6.32
N THR A 404 25.58 -13.00 -7.63
CA THR A 404 24.54 -13.83 -8.25
C THR A 404 24.85 -15.32 -8.11
N ALA A 405 26.12 -15.71 -8.27
CA ALA A 405 26.56 -17.08 -8.03
C ALA A 405 26.34 -17.50 -6.57
N LEU A 406 26.72 -16.66 -5.60
CA LEU A 406 26.50 -16.91 -4.18
C LEU A 406 25.02 -17.02 -3.85
N LYS A 407 24.18 -16.15 -4.41
CA LYS A 407 22.73 -16.20 -4.23
C LYS A 407 22.14 -17.49 -4.79
N GLY A 408 22.60 -17.94 -5.96
CA GLY A 408 22.22 -19.24 -6.52
C GLY A 408 22.62 -20.42 -5.61
N ILE A 409 23.84 -20.43 -5.07
CA ILE A 409 24.30 -21.45 -4.11
C ILE A 409 23.45 -21.46 -2.84
N ILE A 410 23.15 -20.28 -2.28
CA ILE A 410 22.28 -20.14 -1.11
C ILE A 410 20.87 -20.64 -1.44
N GLY A 411 20.36 -20.36 -2.65
CA GLY A 411 19.09 -20.89 -3.13
C GLY A 411 19.07 -22.43 -3.20
N VAL A 412 20.13 -23.06 -3.72
CA VAL A 412 20.26 -24.54 -3.72
C VAL A 412 20.27 -25.08 -2.28
N LYS A 413 21.02 -24.44 -1.38
CA LYS A 413 20.98 -24.81 0.04
C LYS A 413 19.61 -24.61 0.66
N ALA A 414 18.88 -23.56 0.29
CA ALA A 414 17.51 -23.36 0.73
C ALA A 414 16.59 -24.51 0.27
N MET A 415 16.77 -24.99 -0.97
CA MET A 415 16.04 -26.18 -1.46
C MET A 415 16.34 -27.44 -0.63
N SER A 416 17.60 -27.67 -0.25
CA SER A 416 17.96 -28.79 0.64
C SER A 416 17.17 -28.75 1.96
N GLU A 417 17.04 -27.57 2.56
CA GLU A 417 16.28 -27.37 3.79
C GLU A 417 14.77 -27.48 3.59
N ILE A 418 14.24 -27.02 2.45
CA ILE A 418 12.83 -27.22 2.06
C ILE A 418 12.53 -28.71 1.91
N ALA A 419 13.38 -29.44 1.20
CA ALA A 419 13.26 -30.88 1.00
C ALA A 419 13.28 -31.62 2.34
N LEU A 420 14.20 -31.28 3.23
CA LEU A 420 14.28 -31.85 4.58
C LEU A 420 13.00 -31.58 5.39
N ALA A 421 12.49 -30.34 5.36
CA ALA A 421 11.27 -29.96 6.07
C ALA A 421 10.03 -30.73 5.59
N LEU A 422 10.02 -31.18 4.33
CA LEU A 422 8.93 -31.95 3.71
C LEU A 422 9.19 -33.48 3.68
N GLY A 423 10.28 -33.95 4.30
CA GLY A 423 10.63 -35.39 4.33
C GLY A 423 11.10 -35.96 2.99
N GLN A 424 11.63 -35.12 2.10
CA GLN A 424 12.18 -35.51 0.80
C GLN A 424 13.69 -35.77 0.92
N ASP A 425 14.07 -36.79 1.69
CA ASP A 425 15.46 -37.02 2.13
C ASP A 425 16.47 -37.14 0.97
N SER A 426 16.08 -37.78 -0.14
CA SER A 426 16.96 -37.91 -1.32
C SER A 426 17.29 -36.56 -1.94
N ASP A 427 16.29 -35.68 -2.04
CA ASP A 427 16.45 -34.34 -2.59
C ASP A 427 17.25 -33.47 -1.60
N ALA A 428 17.01 -33.61 -0.29
CA ALA A 428 17.76 -32.91 0.74
C ALA A 428 19.27 -33.21 0.67
N VAL A 429 19.63 -34.47 0.44
CA VAL A 429 21.04 -34.90 0.23
C VAL A 429 21.58 -34.42 -1.11
N GLN A 430 20.77 -34.43 -2.18
CA GLN A 430 21.21 -33.99 -3.50
C GLN A 430 21.58 -32.50 -3.54
N TYR A 431 20.78 -31.65 -2.88
CA TYR A 431 20.97 -30.20 -2.86
C TYR A 431 21.81 -29.70 -1.65
N GLY A 432 22.10 -30.58 -0.68
CA GLY A 432 22.84 -30.25 0.54
C GLY A 432 24.34 -30.23 0.33
#